data_AF-A0A9J7EGN5-F1
#
_entry.id   AF-A0A9J7EGN5-F1
#
_cell.length_a   1.000
_cell.length_b   1.000
_cell.length_c   1.000
_cell.angle_alpha   90.00
_cell.angle_beta   90.00
_cell.angle_gamma   90.00
#
_symmetry.space_group_name_H-M   'P 1'
#
loop_
_entity.id
_entity.type
_entity.pdbx_description
1 polymer ?
#
loop_
_entity_poly.entity_id
_entity_poly.type
_entity_poly.pdbx_seq_one_letter_code
_entity_poly.pdbx_strand_id
1 'polypeptide(L)'
;MYLSQVRNFLPYSRLGLMNIQNRCYEKVALKTTKSQEMENSKASMQSVGLTPKQIEMFPTAKVHIPMALTSREPIILPFDEVPGPKSLKYISNFRQYLSVIGTQITVSVLTMMLNVGTYVNAKKPLKNLSALFDEYGPVVRFVSPVGGDIVLINHPEHIQKVYAMEGNYPVRSNLDSLEKYRAEHRNQIYGGTFTAFGEEWHRQREVVVAPLHESVSKHMGGINEVCENFTLKIYNIRNYQDEVTDNLYKEIYKWSFDCMGLILFSKKFTMLNTEVVYSQCDMSWLYHSLEKATDAIIKCESGLQFWKLLPTPTWSSLVKYCDSLDNLIGKYVLEAEQAVGVQLKNVGPNVSDESFELENSLVNAMLVGENKMSAEDIATIIMDMLLIGVNTITSSMSFLLYHIAKYQRAQKILFSEIDKVGGDLNINNMSAIIEQTPYLQACIKESLRLVPPIPVLTRILPKNITIDRYNIPRGTLIIMSTQDASLKEGNYDDASVFYPERWLKGDAKEYHAFASIPFGFGARKCLGQNIAETMLSLLTIRVSQYPYFFKYIGSLFVFIEKNSTDFVASFTSFTKFLDSPKV
;
A
#
# COMPACT_ATOMS: atom_id res chain seq x y z
N MET A 1 39.33 -9.19 -39.78
CA MET A 1 40.46 -9.97 -39.21
C MET A 1 40.00 -10.47 -37.84
N TYR A 2 39.08 -11.44 -37.81
CA TYR A 2 39.37 -12.86 -37.53
C TYR A 2 40.09 -13.09 -36.18
N LEU A 3 39.30 -13.59 -35.22
CA LEU A 3 39.61 -14.69 -34.28
C LEU A 3 41.03 -14.75 -33.66
N SER A 4 41.14 -14.38 -32.39
CA SER A 4 41.70 -15.18 -31.27
C SER A 4 41.68 -14.28 -30.02
N GLN A 5 41.23 -14.64 -28.83
CA GLN A 5 41.28 -15.93 -28.15
C GLN A 5 40.02 -16.14 -27.29
N VAL A 6 39.22 -17.13 -27.67
CA VAL A 6 38.33 -17.86 -26.77
C VAL A 6 39.12 -19.09 -26.31
N ARG A 7 39.41 -19.20 -25.01
CA ARG A 7 39.46 -20.46 -24.25
C ARG A 7 40.00 -20.19 -22.84
N ASN A 8 39.09 -20.18 -21.88
CA ASN A 8 39.17 -21.01 -20.67
C ASN A 8 37.76 -21.10 -20.07
N PHE A 9 37.05 -22.16 -20.44
CA PHE A 9 35.73 -22.53 -19.92
C PHE A 9 35.88 -23.65 -18.88
N LEU A 10 35.27 -23.40 -17.71
CA LEU A 10 34.59 -24.32 -16.77
C LEU A 10 35.42 -25.18 -15.78
N PRO A 11 34.81 -25.64 -14.65
CA PRO A 11 33.51 -25.27 -14.04
C PRO A 11 33.61 -24.97 -12.53
N TYR A 12 32.83 -23.99 -12.04
CA TYR A 12 32.34 -24.03 -10.65
C TYR A 12 30.84 -23.75 -10.63
N SER A 13 30.10 -24.79 -11.00
CA SER A 13 28.78 -25.07 -10.46
C SER A 13 28.91 -25.44 -8.98
N ARG A 14 28.31 -24.65 -8.08
CA ARG A 14 27.65 -25.03 -6.80
C ARG A 14 27.59 -23.81 -5.87
N LEU A 15 26.44 -23.66 -5.21
CA LEU A 15 26.09 -22.68 -4.16
C LEU A 15 25.64 -21.29 -4.63
N GLY A 16 24.51 -21.26 -5.35
CA GLY A 16 23.76 -20.03 -5.62
C GLY A 16 22.33 -20.09 -5.05
N LEU A 17 21.91 -19.00 -4.40
CA LEU A 17 20.52 -18.52 -4.29
C LEU A 17 19.58 -19.07 -3.19
N MET A 18 19.88 -20.15 -2.47
CA MET A 18 19.01 -20.61 -1.36
C MET A 18 19.60 -20.47 0.06
N ASN A 19 20.83 -19.97 0.17
CA ASN A 19 21.55 -19.84 1.44
C ASN A 19 21.64 -18.41 2.01
N ILE A 20 21.13 -17.40 1.32
CA ILE A 20 21.35 -15.99 1.72
C ILE A 20 20.35 -15.56 2.81
N GLN A 21 19.07 -15.97 2.73
CA GLN A 21 18.10 -15.72 3.80
C GLN A 21 18.49 -16.43 5.11
N ASN A 22 19.02 -17.66 5.05
CA ASN A 22 19.51 -18.38 6.24
C ASN A 22 20.85 -17.82 6.78
N ARG A 23 21.75 -17.33 5.91
CA ARG A 23 23.03 -16.73 6.35
C ARG A 23 22.86 -15.40 7.09
N CYS A 24 21.82 -14.62 6.76
CA CYS A 24 21.48 -13.43 7.54
C CYS A 24 21.04 -13.80 8.97
N TYR A 25 20.33 -14.92 9.16
CA TYR A 25 19.98 -15.42 10.49
C TYR A 25 21.17 -16.04 11.24
N GLU A 26 22.06 -16.78 10.57
CA GLU A 26 23.25 -17.39 11.22
C GLU A 26 24.28 -16.35 11.68
N LYS A 27 24.49 -15.26 10.91
CA LYS A 27 25.44 -14.21 11.32
C LYS A 27 24.92 -13.33 12.47
N VAL A 28 23.61 -13.18 12.62
CA VAL A 28 23.01 -12.46 13.76
C VAL A 28 22.98 -13.35 15.02
N ALA A 29 22.80 -14.66 14.87
CA ALA A 29 22.80 -15.60 16.00
C ALA A 29 24.21 -15.86 16.60
N LEU A 30 25.28 -15.67 15.83
CA LEU A 30 26.66 -15.97 16.25
C LEU A 30 27.38 -14.84 17.02
N LYS A 31 26.71 -13.72 17.34
CA LYS A 31 27.31 -12.62 18.12
C LYS A 31 26.63 -12.30 19.46
N THR A 32 25.63 -13.06 19.88
CA THR A 32 25.00 -12.89 21.20
C THR A 32 25.17 -14.16 22.03
N THR A 33 26.36 -14.31 22.61
CA THR A 33 26.53 -15.15 23.80
C THR A 33 27.76 -14.69 24.58
N LYS A 34 27.53 -13.83 25.58
CA LYS A 34 27.94 -14.04 26.98
C LYS A 34 27.58 -12.81 27.83
N SER A 35 26.58 -13.02 28.69
CA SER A 35 26.56 -12.67 30.12
C SER A 35 27.07 -11.28 30.54
N GLN A 36 26.13 -10.36 30.86
CA GLN A 36 26.09 -9.50 32.06
C GLN A 36 25.15 -8.31 31.80
N GLU A 37 23.83 -8.50 31.89
CA GLU A 37 22.90 -7.35 31.92
C GLU A 37 21.51 -7.72 32.47
N MET A 38 21.48 -8.69 33.39
CA MET A 38 20.26 -9.12 34.07
C MET A 38 20.38 -8.91 35.59
N GLU A 39 20.78 -7.70 36.00
CA GLU A 39 20.75 -7.32 37.42
C GLU A 39 20.53 -5.82 37.71
N ASN A 40 20.57 -4.93 36.72
CA ASN A 40 20.43 -3.47 36.95
C ASN A 40 19.08 -2.85 36.52
N SER A 41 18.08 -3.63 36.12
CA SER A 41 16.74 -3.11 35.71
C SER A 41 15.67 -3.16 36.81
N LYS A 42 16.07 -3.29 38.08
CA LYS A 42 15.14 -3.29 39.24
C LYS A 42 15.20 -2.04 40.13
N ALA A 43 15.88 -0.98 39.69
CA ALA A 43 16.06 0.22 40.51
C ALA A 43 15.87 1.52 39.73
N SER A 44 14.64 1.79 39.25
CA SER A 44 14.18 3.17 38.96
C SER A 44 12.72 3.20 38.51
N MET A 45 11.77 2.96 39.42
CA MET A 45 10.39 3.48 39.27
C MET A 45 9.61 3.30 40.57
N GLN A 46 9.70 4.30 41.46
CA GLN A 46 8.78 4.50 42.58
C GLN A 46 8.46 5.99 42.73
N SER A 47 7.24 6.26 43.22
CA SER A 47 6.48 7.53 43.29
C SER A 47 5.79 7.86 41.95
N VAL A 48 4.46 7.78 41.82
CA VAL A 48 3.40 8.43 42.61
C VAL A 48 2.23 7.47 42.84
N GLY A 49 1.70 7.45 44.06
CA GLY A 49 0.77 6.43 44.54
C GLY A 49 -0.72 6.75 44.39
N LEU A 50 -1.54 5.71 44.62
CA LEU A 50 -2.92 5.73 45.11
C LEU A 50 -3.26 4.32 45.64
N THR A 51 -3.91 4.24 46.81
CA THR A 51 -4.15 3.01 47.60
C THR A 51 -5.47 2.29 47.27
N PRO A 52 -5.58 0.97 47.54
CA PRO A 52 -6.75 0.17 47.18
C PRO A 52 -7.77 0.06 48.33
N LYS A 53 -9.03 0.49 48.10
CA LYS A 53 -10.25 -0.13 48.66
C LYS A 53 -11.53 0.59 48.19
N GLN A 54 -12.59 -0.21 48.03
CA GLN A 54 -14.01 0.13 47.79
C GLN A 54 -14.45 0.24 46.33
N ILE A 55 -14.85 -0.88 45.72
CA ILE A 55 -16.17 -1.05 45.10
C ILE A 55 -16.57 -2.53 45.24
N GLU A 56 -17.64 -2.82 45.99
CA GLU A 56 -18.33 -4.11 46.00
C GLU A 56 -19.84 -3.87 45.81
N MET A 57 -20.50 -4.81 45.10
CA MET A 57 -21.94 -5.14 45.09
C MET A 57 -22.87 -4.28 44.19
N PHE A 58 -23.70 -4.80 43.26
CA PHE A 58 -24.48 -6.05 43.14
C PHE A 58 -24.86 -6.38 41.65
N PRO A 59 -25.74 -7.37 41.31
CA PRO A 59 -25.48 -8.82 41.21
C PRO A 59 -25.86 -9.42 39.83
N THR A 60 -25.20 -10.52 39.44
CA THR A 60 -25.60 -11.33 38.28
C THR A 60 -26.59 -12.42 38.69
N ALA A 61 -27.75 -12.49 38.03
CA ALA A 61 -28.63 -13.66 38.11
C ALA A 61 -28.38 -14.58 36.91
N LYS A 62 -27.86 -15.78 37.21
CA LYS A 62 -27.62 -16.88 36.27
C LYS A 62 -28.92 -17.67 36.03
N VAL A 63 -29.13 -18.11 34.79
CA VAL A 63 -29.75 -19.41 34.51
C VAL A 63 -28.71 -20.23 33.74
N HIS A 64 -28.07 -21.17 34.43
CA HIS A 64 -27.13 -22.14 33.86
C HIS A 64 -27.88 -23.40 33.47
N ILE A 65 -27.88 -23.71 32.17
CA ILE A 65 -27.98 -25.10 31.70
C ILE A 65 -26.53 -25.61 31.67
N PRO A 66 -26.18 -26.69 32.41
CA PRO A 66 -24.80 -27.13 32.50
C PRO A 66 -24.41 -27.86 31.20
N MET A 67 -23.78 -27.15 30.27
CA MET A 67 -23.00 -27.79 29.23
C MET A 67 -21.62 -28.07 29.83
N ALA A 68 -21.31 -29.34 30.09
CA ALA A 68 -20.01 -29.77 30.56
C ALA A 68 -18.94 -29.47 29.50
N LEU A 69 -18.35 -28.27 29.56
CA LEU A 69 -17.14 -27.94 28.83
C LEU A 69 -15.96 -28.57 29.55
N THR A 70 -15.53 -29.74 29.08
CA THR A 70 -14.20 -30.25 29.39
C THR A 70 -13.19 -29.21 28.92
N SER A 71 -12.49 -28.57 29.84
CA SER A 71 -11.33 -27.69 29.59
C SER A 71 -10.13 -28.51 29.12
N ARG A 72 -10.25 -29.12 27.94
CA ARG A 72 -9.09 -29.72 27.25
C ARG A 72 -8.25 -28.57 26.72
N GLU A 73 -6.96 -28.57 27.04
CA GLU A 73 -6.01 -27.66 26.39
C GLU A 73 -6.17 -27.78 24.87
N PRO A 74 -6.16 -26.65 24.13
CA PRO A 74 -6.36 -26.67 22.69
C PRO A 74 -5.26 -27.52 22.05
N ILE A 75 -5.65 -28.60 21.38
CA ILE A 75 -4.73 -29.51 20.70
C ILE A 75 -4.03 -28.73 19.58
N ILE A 76 -2.73 -28.52 19.72
CA ILE A 76 -1.91 -27.86 18.70
C ILE A 76 -1.49 -28.92 17.67
N LEU A 77 -1.94 -28.74 16.44
CA LEU A 77 -1.62 -29.57 15.29
C LEU A 77 -0.33 -29.12 14.60
N PRO A 78 0.44 -30.05 14.03
CA PRO A 78 1.64 -29.75 13.28
C PRO A 78 1.32 -29.01 11.97
N PHE A 79 2.33 -28.34 11.41
CA PHE A 79 2.20 -27.57 10.18
C PHE A 79 1.66 -28.39 8.98
N ASP A 80 1.97 -29.69 8.92
CA ASP A 80 1.55 -30.63 7.86
C ASP A 80 0.05 -30.92 7.81
N GLU A 81 -0.64 -30.60 8.90
CA GLU A 81 -2.10 -30.73 9.00
C GLU A 81 -2.86 -29.47 8.58
N VAL A 82 -2.16 -28.37 8.25
CA VAL A 82 -2.84 -27.18 7.71
C VAL A 82 -3.51 -27.55 6.38
N PRO A 83 -4.83 -27.30 6.23
CA PRO A 83 -5.57 -27.68 5.04
C PRO A 83 -5.17 -26.83 3.83
N GLY A 84 -5.32 -27.38 2.63
CA GLY A 84 -5.04 -26.66 1.38
C GLY A 84 -5.02 -27.57 0.15
N PRO A 85 -4.83 -27.00 -1.05
CA PRO A 85 -4.92 -27.73 -2.30
C PRO A 85 -3.92 -28.90 -2.39
N LYS A 86 -4.43 -30.13 -2.54
CA LYS A 86 -3.61 -31.36 -2.58
C LYS A 86 -2.80 -31.53 -3.87
N SER A 87 -3.21 -30.92 -4.98
CA SER A 87 -2.54 -31.03 -6.28
C SER A 87 -1.07 -30.59 -6.22
N LEU A 88 -0.74 -29.61 -5.38
CA LEU A 88 0.63 -29.14 -5.17
C LEU A 88 1.49 -30.11 -4.35
N LYS A 89 0.90 -30.93 -3.48
CA LYS A 89 1.61 -31.99 -2.73
C LYS A 89 2.14 -33.08 -3.67
N TYR A 90 1.41 -33.44 -4.73
CA TYR A 90 1.88 -34.44 -5.70
C TYR A 90 3.05 -33.94 -6.55
N ILE A 91 3.06 -32.65 -6.89
CA ILE A 91 4.18 -32.01 -7.61
C ILE A 91 5.40 -31.86 -6.68
N SER A 92 5.18 -31.69 -5.37
CA SER A 92 6.26 -31.64 -4.38
C SER A 92 7.11 -32.91 -4.33
N ASN A 93 6.61 -34.07 -4.78
CA ASN A 93 7.43 -35.29 -4.88
C ASN A 93 8.53 -35.21 -5.95
N PHE A 94 8.43 -34.27 -6.89
CA PHE A 94 9.48 -33.97 -7.88
C PHE A 94 10.56 -33.00 -7.34
N ARG A 95 10.56 -32.72 -6.02
CA ARG A 95 11.47 -31.82 -5.28
C ARG A 95 12.94 -31.92 -5.68
N GLN A 96 13.39 -33.12 -6.03
CA GLN A 96 14.80 -33.42 -6.29
C GLN A 96 15.27 -33.01 -7.70
N TYR A 97 14.35 -32.80 -8.64
CA TYR A 97 14.69 -32.51 -10.05
C TYR A 97 14.56 -31.03 -10.44
N LEU A 98 13.84 -30.23 -9.65
CA LEU A 98 13.55 -28.82 -9.95
C LEU A 98 14.27 -27.89 -8.96
N SER A 99 15.60 -27.93 -8.87
CA SER A 99 16.32 -26.94 -8.06
C SER A 99 16.16 -25.54 -8.67
N VAL A 100 15.78 -24.55 -7.85
CA VAL A 100 15.62 -23.11 -8.16
C VAL A 100 14.29 -22.71 -8.82
N ILE A 101 13.67 -23.57 -9.64
CA ILE A 101 12.51 -23.18 -10.47
C ILE A 101 11.17 -23.20 -9.71
N GLY A 102 10.92 -24.16 -8.82
CA GLY A 102 9.55 -24.40 -8.35
C GLY A 102 9.00 -23.44 -7.27
N THR A 103 9.82 -22.63 -6.59
CA THR A 103 9.28 -21.62 -5.61
C THR A 103 8.59 -20.54 -6.38
N GLN A 104 9.24 -20.18 -7.48
CA GLN A 104 8.80 -19.17 -8.40
C GLN A 104 7.65 -19.67 -9.26
N ILE A 105 7.61 -20.95 -9.64
CA ILE A 105 6.40 -21.53 -10.23
C ILE A 105 5.24 -21.50 -9.23
N THR A 106 5.44 -21.76 -7.94
CA THR A 106 4.32 -21.73 -6.96
C THR A 106 3.78 -20.34 -6.75
N VAL A 107 4.66 -19.34 -6.57
CA VAL A 107 4.24 -17.95 -6.46
C VAL A 107 3.60 -17.50 -7.76
N SER A 108 4.16 -17.85 -8.93
CA SER A 108 3.58 -17.51 -10.23
C SER A 108 2.25 -18.22 -10.50
N VAL A 109 2.09 -19.48 -10.08
CA VAL A 109 0.84 -20.24 -10.20
C VAL A 109 -0.18 -19.74 -9.19
N LEU A 110 0.23 -19.36 -7.98
CA LEU A 110 -0.64 -18.72 -6.99
C LEU A 110 -1.08 -17.34 -7.50
N THR A 111 -0.15 -16.49 -7.92
CA THR A 111 -0.46 -15.18 -8.52
C THR A 111 -1.28 -15.33 -9.80
N MET A 112 -1.00 -16.31 -10.65
CA MET A 112 -1.82 -16.65 -11.81
C MET A 112 -3.21 -17.12 -11.37
N MET A 113 -3.34 -18.04 -10.41
CA MET A 113 -4.64 -18.50 -9.90
C MET A 113 -5.45 -17.38 -9.23
N LEU A 114 -4.77 -16.49 -8.50
CA LEU A 114 -5.35 -15.30 -7.89
C LEU A 114 -5.72 -14.23 -8.94
N ASN A 115 -5.04 -14.21 -10.09
CA ASN A 115 -5.24 -13.25 -11.19
C ASN A 115 -5.84 -13.89 -12.47
N VAL A 116 -6.33 -15.14 -12.47
CA VAL A 116 -6.81 -15.79 -13.71
C VAL A 116 -8.03 -15.05 -14.29
N GLY A 117 -8.78 -14.34 -13.45
CA GLY A 117 -9.87 -13.45 -13.87
C GLY A 117 -9.42 -12.24 -14.70
N THR A 118 -8.17 -11.78 -14.59
CA THR A 118 -7.66 -10.67 -15.41
C THR A 118 -7.03 -11.13 -16.73
N TYR A 119 -6.59 -12.39 -16.82
CA TYR A 119 -5.92 -12.93 -18.01
C TYR A 119 -6.83 -13.66 -18.99
N VAL A 120 -7.91 -14.24 -18.52
CA VAL A 120 -8.87 -14.92 -19.39
C VAL A 120 -10.08 -14.03 -19.50
N ASN A 121 -10.37 -13.56 -20.72
CA ASN A 121 -11.60 -12.85 -21.09
C ASN A 121 -12.82 -13.82 -21.06
N ALA A 122 -12.93 -14.61 -19.98
CA ALA A 122 -13.99 -15.55 -19.70
C ALA A 122 -14.96 -14.88 -18.73
N LYS A 123 -16.22 -14.80 -19.13
CA LYS A 123 -17.36 -14.22 -18.40
C LYS A 123 -17.73 -14.95 -17.09
N LYS A 124 -16.79 -15.58 -16.39
CA LYS A 124 -17.00 -16.21 -15.07
C LYS A 124 -15.77 -15.96 -14.18
N PRO A 125 -15.92 -15.28 -13.03
CA PRO A 125 -14.82 -15.14 -12.07
C PRO A 125 -14.51 -16.53 -11.50
N LEU A 126 -13.36 -17.10 -11.87
CA LEU A 126 -12.86 -18.32 -11.24
C LEU A 126 -12.41 -17.99 -9.82
N LYS A 127 -13.06 -18.65 -8.84
CA LYS A 127 -12.79 -18.71 -7.38
C LYS A 127 -11.99 -17.52 -6.80
N ASN A 128 -12.72 -16.52 -6.29
CA ASN A 128 -12.22 -15.47 -5.40
C ASN A 128 -11.39 -16.09 -4.24
N LEU A 129 -10.43 -15.36 -3.66
CA LEU A 129 -9.68 -15.79 -2.45
C LEU A 129 -10.61 -16.34 -1.37
N SER A 130 -11.79 -15.74 -1.23
CA SER A 130 -12.90 -16.20 -0.40
C SER A 130 -13.22 -17.69 -0.56
N ALA A 131 -13.29 -18.20 -1.79
CA ALA A 131 -13.63 -19.59 -2.07
C ALA A 131 -12.59 -20.59 -1.55
N LEU A 132 -11.32 -20.18 -1.40
CA LEU A 132 -10.30 -21.02 -0.75
C LEU A 132 -10.56 -21.11 0.75
N PHE A 133 -10.99 -20.02 1.38
CA PHE A 133 -11.34 -20.01 2.79
C PHE A 133 -12.65 -20.76 3.06
N ASP A 134 -13.61 -20.71 2.13
CA ASP A 134 -14.84 -21.50 2.21
C ASP A 134 -14.56 -23.00 2.11
N GLU A 135 -13.58 -23.40 1.28
CA GLU A 135 -13.24 -24.80 1.03
C GLU A 135 -12.32 -25.40 2.12
N TYR A 136 -11.31 -24.65 2.58
CA TYR A 136 -10.27 -25.15 3.47
C TYR A 136 -10.34 -24.59 4.89
N GLY A 137 -11.18 -23.59 5.16
CA GLY A 137 -11.27 -22.91 6.44
C GLY A 137 -10.35 -21.69 6.56
N PRO A 138 -10.19 -21.11 7.77
CA PRO A 138 -9.60 -19.79 8.00
C PRO A 138 -8.06 -19.75 7.89
N VAL A 139 -7.40 -20.91 7.78
CA VAL A 139 -5.95 -21.04 7.62
C VAL A 139 -5.68 -22.03 6.48
N VAL A 140 -5.10 -21.55 5.38
CA VAL A 140 -4.89 -22.35 4.17
C VAL A 140 -3.40 -22.42 3.85
N ARG A 141 -2.86 -23.62 3.65
CA ARG A 141 -1.45 -23.84 3.27
C ARG A 141 -1.32 -24.19 1.79
N PHE A 142 -0.48 -23.43 1.10
CA PHE A 142 0.02 -23.75 -0.23
C PHE A 142 1.39 -24.38 -0.10
N VAL A 143 1.47 -25.67 -0.43
CA VAL A 143 2.73 -26.40 -0.45
C VAL A 143 3.49 -26.03 -1.70
N SER A 144 4.70 -25.51 -1.54
CA SER A 144 5.54 -25.14 -2.67
C SER A 144 6.33 -26.36 -3.16
N PRO A 145 6.30 -26.76 -4.44
CA PRO A 145 7.03 -27.92 -4.93
C PRO A 145 8.55 -27.75 -4.82
N VAL A 146 9.05 -26.52 -4.75
CA VAL A 146 10.45 -26.18 -4.52
C VAL A 146 10.40 -24.90 -3.71
N GLY A 147 10.86 -24.81 -2.48
CA GLY A 147 10.81 -23.57 -1.69
C GLY A 147 9.97 -23.63 -0.43
N GLY A 148 9.82 -22.48 0.24
CA GLY A 148 9.03 -22.36 1.45
C GLY A 148 7.53 -22.38 1.15
N ASP A 149 6.77 -22.95 2.06
CA ASP A 149 5.31 -22.95 1.98
C ASP A 149 4.74 -21.57 2.31
N ILE A 150 3.55 -21.32 1.78
CA ILE A 150 2.81 -20.08 1.98
C ILE A 150 1.55 -20.39 2.78
N VAL A 151 1.23 -19.54 3.75
CA VAL A 151 0.00 -19.64 4.53
C VAL A 151 -0.88 -18.44 4.24
N LEU A 152 -2.15 -18.68 3.89
CA LEU A 152 -3.19 -17.67 3.74
C LEU A 152 -4.08 -17.64 4.98
N ILE A 153 -4.38 -16.43 5.47
CA ILE A 153 -5.32 -16.18 6.56
C ILE A 153 -6.25 -15.00 6.25
N ASN A 154 -7.45 -14.98 6.83
CA ASN A 154 -8.43 -13.90 6.65
C ASN A 154 -9.23 -13.54 7.92
N HIS A 155 -8.97 -14.17 9.06
CA HIS A 155 -9.62 -13.79 10.32
C HIS A 155 -8.87 -12.61 10.98
N PRO A 156 -9.58 -11.54 11.42
CA PRO A 156 -8.94 -10.37 12.03
C PRO A 156 -8.06 -10.70 13.25
N GLU A 157 -8.48 -11.67 14.08
CA GLU A 157 -7.70 -12.14 15.23
C GLU A 157 -6.37 -12.79 14.82
N HIS A 158 -6.38 -13.57 13.73
CA HIS A 158 -5.17 -14.19 13.19
C HIS A 158 -4.23 -13.13 12.64
N ILE A 159 -4.77 -12.15 11.93
CA ILE A 159 -4.02 -11.01 11.38
C ILE A 159 -3.37 -10.23 12.54
N GLN A 160 -4.13 -9.88 13.58
CA GLN A 160 -3.60 -9.20 14.77
C GLN A 160 -2.46 -10.00 15.42
N LYS A 161 -2.62 -11.32 15.57
CA LYS A 161 -1.60 -12.19 16.16
C LYS A 161 -0.30 -12.20 15.37
N VAL A 162 -0.38 -12.16 14.03
CA VAL A 162 0.79 -12.04 13.14
C VAL A 162 1.51 -10.72 13.39
N TYR A 163 0.77 -9.60 13.44
CA TYR A 163 1.35 -8.29 13.73
C TYR A 163 1.97 -8.20 15.13
N ALA A 164 1.37 -8.84 16.13
CA ALA A 164 1.95 -8.88 17.48
C ALA A 164 3.30 -9.63 17.54
N MET A 165 3.58 -10.49 16.56
CA MET A 165 4.77 -11.36 16.52
C MET A 165 5.82 -10.94 15.48
N GLU A 166 5.64 -9.80 14.81
CA GLU A 166 6.49 -9.37 13.67
C GLU A 166 7.91 -8.94 14.07
N GLY A 167 8.13 -8.59 15.34
CA GLY A 167 9.42 -8.11 15.86
C GLY A 167 9.75 -6.65 15.48
N ASN A 168 10.96 -6.20 15.82
CA ASN A 168 11.38 -4.80 15.63
C ASN A 168 11.65 -4.43 14.16
N TYR A 169 12.00 -5.43 13.33
CA TYR A 169 12.31 -5.23 11.92
C TYR A 169 11.40 -6.12 11.06
N PRO A 170 10.13 -5.72 10.85
CA PRO A 170 9.17 -6.54 10.13
C PRO A 170 9.64 -6.81 8.70
N VAL A 171 9.49 -8.06 8.27
CA VAL A 171 9.83 -8.52 6.91
C VAL A 171 8.55 -8.87 6.16
N ARG A 172 8.45 -8.44 4.89
CA ARG A 172 7.34 -8.73 3.98
C ARG A 172 7.87 -9.25 2.64
N SER A 173 6.98 -9.75 1.79
CA SER A 173 7.34 -10.12 0.41
C SER A 173 7.81 -8.87 -0.36
N ASN A 174 8.84 -9.05 -1.18
CA ASN A 174 9.38 -8.00 -2.04
C ASN A 174 8.77 -8.06 -3.45
N LEU A 175 9.09 -7.08 -4.29
CA LEU A 175 8.85 -7.11 -5.73
C LEU A 175 10.09 -7.74 -6.39
N ASP A 176 9.98 -9.01 -6.77
CA ASP A 176 11.11 -9.79 -7.24
C ASP A 176 11.76 -9.16 -8.47
N SER A 177 10.96 -8.50 -9.32
CA SER A 177 11.43 -7.85 -10.54
C SER A 177 12.33 -6.64 -10.24
N LEU A 178 11.99 -5.85 -9.21
CA LEU A 178 12.80 -4.72 -8.77
C LEU A 178 14.06 -5.17 -8.03
N GLU A 179 13.95 -6.22 -7.21
CA GLU A 179 15.11 -6.82 -6.55
C GLU A 179 16.13 -7.32 -7.56
N LYS A 180 15.69 -8.07 -8.58
CA LYS A 180 16.55 -8.54 -9.67
C LYS A 180 17.18 -7.37 -10.42
N TYR A 181 16.40 -6.34 -10.75
CA TYR A 181 16.88 -5.17 -11.49
C TYR A 181 18.04 -4.50 -10.75
N ARG A 182 17.85 -4.23 -9.45
CA ARG A 182 18.86 -3.60 -8.58
C ARG A 182 20.11 -4.45 -8.39
N ALA A 183 19.93 -5.76 -8.20
CA ALA A 183 21.03 -6.69 -8.01
C ALA A 183 21.93 -6.78 -9.26
N GLU A 184 21.34 -6.80 -10.46
CA GLU A 184 22.08 -6.98 -11.71
C GLU A 184 22.64 -5.67 -12.29
N HIS A 185 21.94 -4.54 -12.13
CA HIS A 185 22.26 -3.30 -12.86
C HIS A 185 22.91 -2.22 -11.98
N ARG A 186 22.81 -2.31 -10.65
CA ARG A 186 23.25 -1.22 -9.75
C ARG A 186 24.20 -1.63 -8.63
N ASN A 187 24.44 -2.92 -8.40
CA ASN A 187 25.15 -3.41 -7.20
C ASN A 187 24.52 -2.88 -5.87
N GLN A 188 23.29 -2.36 -5.91
CA GLN A 188 22.58 -1.70 -4.81
C GLN A 188 21.46 -2.60 -4.27
N ILE A 189 21.83 -3.77 -3.77
CA ILE A 189 20.87 -4.77 -3.25
C ILE A 189 20.06 -4.22 -2.05
N TYR A 190 20.56 -3.20 -1.34
CA TYR A 190 20.01 -2.72 -0.07
C TYR A 190 19.49 -1.27 -0.07
N GLY A 191 19.44 -0.59 -1.22
CA GLY A 191 18.86 0.75 -1.32
C GLY A 191 17.32 0.71 -1.30
N GLY A 192 16.68 1.69 -0.66
CA GLY A 192 15.22 1.91 -0.72
C GLY A 192 14.40 1.30 0.42
N THR A 193 13.46 2.09 0.96
CA THR A 193 12.61 1.68 2.10
C THR A 193 11.67 0.51 1.78
N PHE A 194 11.47 0.17 0.50
CA PHE A 194 10.67 -0.98 0.10
C PHE A 194 11.47 -2.29 0.17
N THR A 195 12.66 -2.33 -0.45
CA THR A 195 13.49 -3.52 -0.64
C THR A 195 14.48 -3.77 0.51
N ALA A 196 14.84 -2.76 1.31
CA ALA A 196 15.74 -2.93 2.44
C ALA A 196 15.13 -3.81 3.56
N PHE A 197 15.98 -4.45 4.36
CA PHE A 197 15.57 -5.26 5.53
C PHE A 197 16.44 -4.96 6.76
N GLY A 198 15.96 -5.38 7.94
CA GLY A 198 16.72 -5.28 9.18
C GLY A 198 16.97 -3.84 9.64
N GLU A 199 18.14 -3.62 10.25
CA GLU A 199 18.57 -2.33 10.79
C GLU A 199 18.70 -1.27 9.70
N GLU A 200 19.17 -1.63 8.51
CA GLU A 200 19.32 -0.67 7.41
C GLU A 200 17.96 -0.13 6.95
N TRP A 201 16.95 -0.99 6.86
CA TRP A 201 15.58 -0.54 6.61
C TRP A 201 15.06 0.42 7.69
N HIS A 202 15.34 0.10 8.96
CA HIS A 202 14.91 0.93 10.09
C HIS A 202 15.55 2.31 10.03
N ARG A 203 16.88 2.35 9.86
CA ARG A 203 17.65 3.58 9.68
C ARG A 203 17.10 4.42 8.54
N GLN A 204 16.87 3.81 7.37
CA GLN A 204 16.33 4.53 6.23
C GLN A 204 14.94 5.09 6.52
N ARG A 205 14.10 4.32 7.20
CA ARG A 205 12.74 4.73 7.53
C ARG A 205 12.70 5.89 8.52
N GLU A 206 13.53 5.87 9.56
CA GLU A 206 13.61 6.96 10.54
C GLU A 206 13.99 8.29 9.89
N VAL A 207 14.94 8.26 8.95
CA VAL A 207 15.39 9.46 8.23
C VAL A 207 14.31 10.02 7.31
N VAL A 208 13.50 9.17 6.67
CA VAL A 208 12.53 9.61 5.65
C VAL A 208 11.22 10.11 6.26
N VAL A 209 10.75 9.50 7.36
CA VAL A 209 9.37 9.70 7.86
C VAL A 209 9.09 11.16 8.22
N ALA A 210 9.91 11.79 9.05
CA ALA A 210 9.65 13.16 9.50
C ALA A 210 9.74 14.19 8.34
N PRO A 211 10.82 14.21 7.52
CA PRO A 211 10.89 15.08 6.35
C PRO A 211 9.74 14.88 5.35
N LEU A 212 9.27 13.64 5.19
CA LEU A 212 8.15 13.37 4.31
C LEU A 212 6.84 13.99 4.82
N HIS A 213 6.57 13.87 6.12
CA HIS A 213 5.41 14.51 6.74
C HIS A 213 5.47 16.04 6.63
N GLU A 214 6.64 16.64 6.83
CA GLU A 214 6.85 18.08 6.64
C GLU A 214 6.63 18.50 5.19
N SER A 215 7.16 17.73 4.22
CA SER A 215 7.00 18.01 2.80
C SER A 215 5.53 18.01 2.38
N VAL A 216 4.72 17.07 2.87
CA VAL A 216 3.27 17.06 2.59
C VAL A 216 2.61 18.34 3.09
N SER A 217 2.84 18.70 4.36
CA SER A 217 2.26 19.90 4.99
C SER A 217 2.66 21.17 4.25
N LYS A 218 3.94 21.30 3.89
CA LYS A 218 4.49 22.46 3.18
C LYS A 218 3.87 22.64 1.79
N HIS A 219 3.62 21.54 1.08
CA HIS A 219 3.10 21.59 -0.29
C HIS A 219 1.57 21.46 -0.39
N MET A 220 0.83 21.49 0.74
CA MET A 220 -0.64 21.37 0.72
C MET A 220 -1.31 22.41 -0.18
N GLY A 221 -0.89 23.68 -0.13
CA GLY A 221 -1.41 24.73 -1.00
C GLY A 221 -1.19 24.44 -2.50
N GLY A 222 -0.01 23.93 -2.86
CA GLY A 222 0.30 23.52 -4.24
C GLY A 222 -0.48 22.28 -4.68
N ILE A 223 -0.65 21.29 -3.81
CA ILE A 223 -1.49 20.11 -4.08
C ILE A 223 -2.94 20.55 -4.33
N ASN A 224 -3.44 21.48 -3.52
CA ASN A 224 -4.77 22.03 -3.68
C ASN A 224 -4.96 22.77 -5.01
N GLU A 225 -3.98 23.55 -5.46
CA GLU A 225 -3.98 24.18 -6.79
C GLU A 225 -4.01 23.14 -7.92
N VAL A 226 -3.26 22.04 -7.78
CA VAL A 226 -3.30 20.92 -8.74
C VAL A 226 -4.69 20.25 -8.75
N CYS A 227 -5.36 20.13 -7.61
CA CYS A 227 -6.74 19.61 -7.52
C CYS A 227 -7.76 20.54 -8.18
N GLU A 228 -7.59 21.86 -8.04
CA GLU A 228 -8.43 22.87 -8.70
C GLU A 228 -8.25 22.80 -10.22
N ASN A 229 -6.99 22.78 -10.71
CA ASN A 229 -6.68 22.62 -12.12
C ASN A 229 -7.24 21.32 -12.71
N PHE A 230 -7.15 20.22 -11.97
CA PHE A 230 -7.78 18.96 -12.36
C PHE A 230 -9.29 19.12 -12.51
N THR A 231 -9.96 19.73 -11.54
CA THR A 231 -11.42 19.89 -11.56
C THR A 231 -11.88 20.78 -12.71
N LEU A 232 -11.17 21.89 -12.97
CA LEU A 232 -11.37 22.75 -14.14
C LEU A 232 -11.15 22.00 -15.45
N LYS A 233 -10.12 21.17 -15.54
CA LYS A 233 -9.87 20.35 -16.73
C LYS A 233 -11.00 19.36 -16.96
N ILE A 234 -11.40 18.62 -15.92
CA ILE A 234 -12.49 17.65 -16.01
C ILE A 234 -13.79 18.32 -16.46
N TYR A 235 -14.07 19.54 -15.98
CA TYR A 235 -15.19 20.35 -16.45
C TYR A 235 -15.14 20.61 -17.96
N ASN A 236 -13.96 21.01 -18.46
CA ASN A 236 -13.78 21.45 -19.84
C ASN A 236 -13.74 20.31 -20.87
N ILE A 237 -13.39 19.08 -20.46
CA ILE A 237 -13.29 17.92 -21.37
C ILE A 237 -14.60 17.15 -21.52
N ARG A 238 -15.69 17.60 -20.90
CA ARG A 238 -16.99 16.95 -21.00
C ARG A 238 -17.55 17.04 -22.42
N ASN A 239 -18.24 15.99 -22.85
CA ASN A 239 -18.96 15.98 -24.12
C ASN A 239 -20.28 16.77 -24.02
N TYR A 240 -21.02 16.85 -25.12
CA TYR A 240 -22.33 17.52 -25.18
C TYR A 240 -23.41 16.92 -24.25
N GLN A 241 -23.16 15.75 -23.66
CA GLN A 241 -24.05 15.08 -22.71
C GLN A 241 -23.55 15.21 -21.25
N ASP A 242 -22.60 16.11 -21.00
CA ASP A 242 -21.93 16.31 -19.71
C ASP A 242 -21.20 15.07 -19.17
N GLU A 243 -20.78 14.17 -20.07
CA GLU A 243 -20.02 12.97 -19.73
C GLU A 243 -18.52 13.21 -19.92
N VAL A 244 -17.72 12.62 -19.05
CA VAL A 244 -16.26 12.58 -19.22
C VAL A 244 -15.90 11.32 -19.99
N THR A 245 -15.09 11.47 -21.03
CA THR A 245 -14.61 10.37 -21.89
C THR A 245 -13.88 9.27 -21.11
N ASP A 246 -13.70 8.11 -21.74
CA ASP A 246 -13.07 6.88 -21.21
C ASP A 246 -11.66 7.05 -20.58
N ASN A 247 -11.08 8.24 -20.66
CA ASN A 247 -9.71 8.53 -20.25
C ASN A 247 -9.58 9.10 -18.82
N LEU A 248 -10.65 9.14 -18.02
CA LEU A 248 -10.63 9.70 -16.66
C LEU A 248 -9.52 9.11 -15.78
N TYR A 249 -9.26 7.79 -15.87
CA TYR A 249 -8.18 7.15 -15.11
C TYR A 249 -6.80 7.74 -15.44
N LYS A 250 -6.51 8.06 -16.71
CA LYS A 250 -5.24 8.67 -17.09
C LYS A 250 -5.13 10.11 -16.62
N GLU A 251 -6.23 10.84 -16.57
CA GLU A 251 -6.24 12.20 -16.02
C GLU A 251 -6.02 12.18 -14.50
N ILE A 252 -6.63 11.22 -13.78
CA ILE A 252 -6.34 11.00 -12.35
C ILE A 252 -4.87 10.59 -12.17
N TYR A 253 -4.31 9.79 -13.07
CA TYR A 253 -2.89 9.41 -13.02
C TYR A 253 -1.95 10.61 -13.19
N LYS A 254 -2.24 11.52 -14.14
CA LYS A 254 -1.52 12.80 -14.31
C LYS A 254 -1.64 13.68 -13.06
N TRP A 255 -2.84 13.78 -12.48
CA TRP A 255 -3.05 14.50 -11.21
C TRP A 255 -2.19 13.93 -10.10
N SER A 256 -2.21 12.61 -9.92
CA SER A 256 -1.42 11.94 -8.89
C SER A 256 0.09 12.16 -9.11
N PHE A 257 0.55 12.14 -10.36
CA PHE A 257 1.95 12.38 -10.70
C PHE A 257 2.37 13.83 -10.42
N ASP A 258 1.55 14.82 -10.78
CA ASP A 258 1.84 16.24 -10.52
C ASP A 258 1.90 16.55 -9.02
N CYS A 259 0.99 15.99 -8.21
CA CYS A 259 1.05 16.10 -6.76
C CYS A 259 2.31 15.45 -6.16
N MET A 260 2.69 14.27 -6.65
CA MET A 260 3.93 13.60 -6.21
C MET A 260 5.17 14.40 -6.62
N GLY A 261 5.14 15.11 -7.74
CA GLY A 261 6.18 16.06 -8.15
C GLY A 261 6.43 17.16 -7.12
N LEU A 262 5.35 17.72 -6.57
CA LEU A 262 5.44 18.72 -5.50
C LEU A 262 6.03 18.12 -4.22
N ILE A 263 5.54 16.95 -3.79
CA ILE A 263 5.94 16.35 -2.50
C ILE A 263 7.38 15.84 -2.54
N LEU A 264 7.81 15.22 -3.64
CA LEU A 264 9.12 14.57 -3.72
C LEU A 264 10.22 15.51 -4.24
N PHE A 265 9.89 16.40 -5.17
CA PHE A 265 10.88 17.25 -5.86
C PHE A 265 10.71 18.74 -5.56
N SER A 266 9.65 19.15 -4.85
CA SER A 266 9.28 20.56 -4.70
C SER A 266 9.11 21.27 -6.05
N LYS A 267 8.66 20.55 -7.09
CA LYS A 267 8.47 21.12 -8.44
C LYS A 267 7.06 20.83 -8.98
N LYS A 268 6.50 21.82 -9.69
CA LYS A 268 5.27 21.67 -10.46
C LYS A 268 5.59 21.02 -11.80
N PHE A 269 5.12 19.79 -12.01
CA PHE A 269 5.37 19.05 -13.27
C PHE A 269 4.40 19.44 -14.39
N THR A 270 3.17 19.86 -14.05
CA THR A 270 2.15 20.36 -15.00
C THR A 270 1.75 19.37 -16.09
N MET A 271 1.86 18.06 -15.82
CA MET A 271 1.44 17.00 -16.74
C MET A 271 -0.08 17.02 -16.99
N LEU A 272 -0.88 17.54 -16.05
CA LEU A 272 -2.31 17.75 -16.27
C LEU A 272 -2.62 18.63 -17.49
N ASN A 273 -1.82 19.65 -17.77
CA ASN A 273 -2.05 20.56 -18.90
C ASN A 273 -1.50 20.01 -20.22
N THR A 274 -0.83 18.87 -20.19
CA THR A 274 -0.13 18.29 -21.32
C THR A 274 -1.04 17.27 -22.02
N GLU A 275 -1.46 17.57 -23.25
CA GLU A 275 -2.24 16.64 -24.09
C GLU A 275 -1.36 15.55 -24.71
N VAL A 276 -0.19 15.96 -25.24
CA VAL A 276 0.82 15.07 -25.82
C VAL A 276 2.06 15.15 -24.95
N VAL A 277 2.46 14.01 -24.36
CA VAL A 277 3.72 13.89 -23.62
C VAL A 277 4.87 14.22 -24.59
N TYR A 278 5.34 15.48 -24.56
CA TYR A 278 6.41 15.92 -25.45
C TYR A 278 7.68 15.17 -25.05
N SER A 279 8.22 14.37 -25.97
CA SER A 279 9.45 13.57 -25.75
C SER A 279 10.72 14.41 -25.54
N GLN A 280 10.60 15.71 -25.27
CA GLN A 280 11.69 16.67 -25.23
C GLN A 280 11.94 17.28 -23.84
N CYS A 281 11.03 17.10 -22.86
CA CYS A 281 11.28 17.57 -21.50
C CYS A 281 11.44 16.41 -20.51
N ASP A 282 12.35 16.59 -19.55
CA ASP A 282 12.69 15.59 -18.52
C ASP A 282 11.43 15.08 -17.79
N MET A 283 10.44 15.95 -17.52
CA MET A 283 9.22 15.60 -16.80
C MET A 283 8.26 14.71 -17.60
N SER A 284 8.11 15.00 -18.89
CA SER A 284 7.34 14.15 -19.79
C SER A 284 7.97 12.76 -19.89
N TRP A 285 9.30 12.70 -19.91
CA TRP A 285 10.03 11.43 -19.93
C TRP A 285 9.99 10.69 -18.60
N LEU A 286 10.03 11.40 -17.48
CA LEU A 286 9.81 10.83 -16.15
C LEU A 286 8.41 10.22 -16.05
N TYR A 287 7.37 10.93 -16.50
CA TYR A 287 5.99 10.44 -16.55
C TYR A 287 5.85 9.19 -17.43
N HIS A 288 6.36 9.24 -18.66
CA HIS A 288 6.29 8.13 -19.61
C HIS A 288 7.01 6.89 -19.09
N SER A 289 8.23 7.07 -18.58
CA SER A 289 9.02 5.98 -18.00
C SER A 289 8.35 5.40 -16.76
N LEU A 290 7.68 6.22 -15.94
CA LEU A 290 6.93 5.74 -14.78
C LEU A 290 5.75 4.86 -15.20
N GLU A 291 4.94 5.31 -16.16
CA GLU A 291 3.80 4.55 -16.69
C GLU A 291 4.27 3.19 -17.24
N LYS A 292 5.32 3.20 -18.06
CA LYS A 292 5.84 1.98 -18.71
C LYS A 292 6.56 1.03 -17.75
N ALA A 293 7.30 1.56 -16.78
CA ALA A 293 7.93 0.74 -15.74
C ALA A 293 6.87 0.06 -14.88
N THR A 294 5.82 0.77 -14.48
CA THR A 294 4.72 0.22 -13.66
C THR A 294 3.98 -0.90 -14.41
N ASP A 295 3.64 -0.69 -15.69
CA ASP A 295 3.02 -1.73 -16.53
C ASP A 295 3.93 -2.97 -16.68
N ALA A 296 5.24 -2.76 -16.87
CA ALA A 296 6.20 -3.86 -16.95
C ALA A 296 6.34 -4.62 -15.62
N ILE A 297 6.37 -3.92 -14.48
CA ILE A 297 6.39 -4.53 -13.15
C ILE A 297 5.14 -5.39 -12.94
N ILE A 298 3.94 -4.84 -13.21
CA ILE A 298 2.69 -5.60 -13.08
C ILE A 298 2.77 -6.90 -13.88
N LYS A 299 3.19 -6.83 -15.15
CA LYS A 299 3.33 -8.00 -16.03
C LYS A 299 4.40 -9.00 -15.55
N CYS A 300 5.50 -8.51 -14.99
CA CYS A 300 6.54 -9.35 -14.40
C CYS A 300 6.03 -10.10 -13.16
N GLU A 301 5.33 -9.42 -12.27
CA GLU A 301 4.87 -10.00 -11.00
C GLU A 301 3.67 -10.95 -11.21
N SER A 302 2.81 -10.66 -12.18
CA SER A 302 1.59 -11.45 -12.44
C SER A 302 1.73 -12.58 -13.47
N GLY A 303 2.80 -12.59 -14.26
CA GLY A 303 3.08 -13.64 -15.26
C GLY A 303 3.86 -14.85 -14.71
N LEU A 304 4.19 -15.80 -15.60
CA LEU A 304 4.94 -17.04 -15.29
C LEU A 304 6.42 -16.84 -14.90
N GLN A 305 6.82 -15.63 -14.50
CA GLN A 305 8.15 -15.23 -14.05
C GLN A 305 9.36 -15.74 -14.87
N PHE A 306 9.19 -16.08 -16.15
CA PHE A 306 10.29 -16.53 -17.03
C PHE A 306 11.40 -15.48 -17.19
N TRP A 307 11.08 -14.20 -16.95
CA TRP A 307 12.04 -13.10 -16.90
C TRP A 307 13.16 -13.30 -15.88
N LYS A 308 12.97 -14.17 -14.87
CA LYS A 308 14.04 -14.54 -13.93
C LYS A 308 15.15 -15.33 -14.62
N LEU A 309 14.81 -16.17 -15.59
CA LEU A 309 15.75 -17.06 -16.29
C LEU A 309 16.25 -16.49 -17.62
N LEU A 310 15.38 -15.82 -18.38
CA LEU A 310 15.67 -15.35 -19.73
C LEU A 310 15.22 -13.89 -19.90
N PRO A 311 15.93 -13.05 -20.67
CA PRO A 311 15.53 -11.68 -20.93
C PRO A 311 14.30 -11.65 -21.85
N THR A 312 13.11 -11.63 -21.24
CA THR A 312 11.83 -11.49 -21.96
C THR A 312 11.61 -10.04 -22.43
N PRO A 313 10.71 -9.79 -23.40
CA PRO A 313 10.39 -8.43 -23.81
C PRO A 313 9.89 -7.55 -22.66
N THR A 314 9.09 -8.11 -21.74
CA THR A 314 8.63 -7.41 -20.53
C THR A 314 9.79 -7.04 -19.61
N TRP A 315 10.76 -7.95 -19.43
CA TRP A 315 11.97 -7.68 -18.65
C TRP A 315 12.81 -6.56 -19.26
N SER A 316 13.10 -6.64 -20.56
CA SER A 316 13.88 -5.61 -21.25
C SER A 316 13.18 -4.25 -21.22
N SER A 317 11.84 -4.24 -21.27
CA SER A 317 11.04 -3.02 -21.08
C SER A 317 11.21 -2.48 -19.66
N LEU A 318 11.10 -3.32 -18.63
CA LEU A 318 11.30 -2.92 -17.24
C LEU A 318 12.68 -2.28 -17.04
N VAL A 319 13.75 -2.96 -17.47
CA VAL A 319 15.13 -2.44 -17.36
C VAL A 319 15.26 -1.08 -18.02
N LYS A 320 14.83 -0.96 -19.29
CA LYS A 320 14.91 0.29 -20.06
C LYS A 320 14.24 1.47 -19.33
N TYR A 321 13.03 1.29 -18.84
CA TYR A 321 12.26 2.38 -18.24
C TYR A 321 12.69 2.66 -16.79
N CYS A 322 13.11 1.64 -16.04
CA CYS A 322 13.75 1.84 -14.74
C CYS A 322 15.07 2.62 -14.86
N ASP A 323 15.93 2.29 -15.85
CA ASP A 323 17.16 3.04 -16.11
C ASP A 323 16.86 4.51 -16.46
N SER A 324 15.82 4.75 -17.26
CA SER A 324 15.40 6.10 -17.58
C SER A 324 14.92 6.87 -16.36
N LEU A 325 14.10 6.26 -15.49
CA LEU A 325 13.64 6.89 -14.25
C LEU A 325 14.82 7.23 -13.35
N ASP A 326 15.71 6.27 -13.15
CA ASP A 326 16.82 6.40 -12.22
C ASP A 326 17.83 7.47 -12.69
N ASN A 327 18.11 7.55 -13.99
CA ASN A 327 18.96 8.62 -14.52
C ASN A 327 18.34 10.02 -14.34
N LEU A 328 17.02 10.16 -14.55
CA LEU A 328 16.31 11.43 -14.38
C LEU A 328 16.24 11.84 -12.90
N ILE A 329 15.90 10.90 -12.02
CA ILE A 329 15.84 11.13 -10.57
C ILE A 329 17.24 11.41 -10.02
N GLY A 330 18.25 10.63 -10.44
CA GLY A 330 19.64 10.82 -10.05
C GLY A 330 20.16 12.20 -10.44
N LYS A 331 19.87 12.67 -11.67
CA LYS A 331 20.17 14.04 -12.09
C LYS A 331 19.58 15.07 -11.10
N TYR A 332 18.31 14.91 -10.73
CA TYR A 332 17.63 15.80 -9.78
C TYR A 332 18.26 15.80 -8.39
N VAL A 333 18.60 14.63 -7.86
CA VAL A 333 19.21 14.49 -6.53
C VAL A 333 20.62 15.08 -6.51
N LEU A 334 21.40 14.86 -7.57
CA LEU A 334 22.75 15.44 -7.71
C LEU A 334 22.71 16.97 -7.82
N GLU A 335 21.74 17.53 -8.56
CA GLU A 335 21.53 18.99 -8.60
C GLU A 335 21.22 19.55 -7.20
N ALA A 336 20.38 18.86 -6.43
CA ALA A 336 20.06 19.25 -5.06
C ALA A 336 21.29 19.16 -4.13
N GLU A 337 22.06 18.05 -4.20
CA GLU A 337 23.29 17.87 -3.43
C GLU A 337 24.33 18.96 -3.73
N GLN A 338 24.50 19.31 -5.01
CA GLN A 338 25.40 20.40 -5.41
C GLN A 338 24.95 21.75 -4.87
N ALA A 339 23.65 22.06 -4.95
CA ALA A 339 23.08 23.30 -4.43
C ALA A 339 23.31 23.43 -2.92
N VAL A 340 23.03 22.36 -2.16
CA VAL A 340 23.30 22.26 -0.72
C VAL A 340 24.79 22.47 -0.43
N GLY A 341 25.67 21.80 -1.19
CA GLY A 341 27.12 21.91 -1.03
C GLY A 341 27.68 23.30 -1.28
N VAL A 342 27.09 24.08 -2.21
CA VAL A 342 27.46 25.48 -2.46
C VAL A 342 26.99 26.37 -1.32
N GLN A 343 25.76 26.19 -0.84
CA GLN A 343 25.19 26.99 0.25
C GLN A 343 25.97 26.78 1.56
N LEU A 344 26.30 25.54 1.91
CA LEU A 344 27.12 25.21 3.08
C LEU A 344 28.53 25.82 3.02
N LYS A 345 29.10 26.02 1.82
CA LYS A 345 30.41 26.68 1.65
C LYS A 345 30.34 28.20 1.78
N ASN A 346 29.19 28.80 1.47
CA ASN A 346 29.00 30.25 1.52
C ASN A 346 28.63 30.76 2.91
N VAL A 347 28.10 29.89 3.79
CA VAL A 347 27.84 30.19 5.20
C VAL A 347 29.12 29.99 6.00
N GLY A 348 29.85 31.09 6.28
CA GLY A 348 30.99 31.06 7.20
C GLY A 348 30.58 30.75 8.65
N PRO A 349 31.53 30.47 9.56
CA PRO A 349 31.26 29.94 10.91
C PRO A 349 30.51 30.87 11.89
N ASN A 350 30.01 32.03 11.46
CA ASN A 350 29.47 33.09 12.32
C ASN A 350 28.07 33.58 11.94
N VAL A 351 27.24 32.75 11.31
CA VAL A 351 25.84 33.12 11.02
C VAL A 351 24.93 32.40 12.01
N SER A 352 24.23 33.19 12.81
CA SER A 352 23.18 32.75 13.75
C SER A 352 22.12 31.91 13.03
N ASP A 353 21.65 30.86 13.71
CA ASP A 353 20.73 29.80 13.25
C ASP A 353 19.44 30.26 12.52
N GLU A 354 19.10 31.55 12.53
CA GLU A 354 17.84 32.07 12.01
C GLU A 354 17.83 32.37 10.49
N SER A 355 18.97 32.32 9.78
CA SER A 355 19.03 32.57 8.33
C SER A 355 19.39 31.35 7.47
N PHE A 356 19.33 30.14 8.04
CA PHE A 356 19.52 28.89 7.29
C PHE A 356 18.17 28.42 6.70
N GLU A 357 17.56 29.23 5.84
CA GLU A 357 16.46 28.75 5.00
C GLU A 357 17.05 27.97 3.82
N LEU A 358 17.61 26.80 4.11
CA LEU A 358 17.66 25.75 3.11
C LEU A 358 16.21 25.57 2.66
N GLU A 359 15.88 25.76 1.38
CA GLU A 359 14.55 25.38 0.91
C GLU A 359 14.36 23.91 1.29
N ASN A 360 13.61 23.65 2.36
CA ASN A 360 13.39 22.31 2.92
C ASN A 360 12.56 21.51 1.92
N SER A 361 13.22 20.98 0.88
CA SER A 361 12.72 19.92 0.05
C SER A 361 12.99 18.60 0.77
N LEU A 362 12.18 17.58 0.50
CA LEU A 362 12.37 16.24 1.05
C LEU A 362 13.81 15.74 0.81
N VAL A 363 14.34 16.00 -0.39
CA VAL A 363 15.71 15.65 -0.79
C VAL A 363 16.74 16.35 0.08
N ASN A 364 16.61 17.67 0.25
CA ASN A 364 17.55 18.46 1.04
C ASN A 364 17.58 18.02 2.51
N ALA A 365 16.41 17.73 3.09
CA ALA A 365 16.31 17.22 4.45
C ALA A 365 17.02 15.86 4.64
N MET A 366 16.93 14.96 3.66
CA MET A 366 17.64 13.67 3.69
C MET A 366 19.16 13.80 3.45
N LEU A 367 19.60 14.85 2.76
CA LEU A 367 21.02 15.13 2.49
C LEU A 367 21.75 15.77 3.69
N VAL A 368 21.06 16.59 4.48
CA VAL A 368 21.67 17.42 5.54
C VAL A 368 21.39 16.89 6.95
N GLY A 369 20.37 16.05 7.14
CA GLY A 369 19.98 15.55 8.46
C GLY A 369 21.10 14.78 9.19
N GLU A 370 20.93 14.61 10.52
CA GLU A 370 21.92 13.96 11.40
C GLU A 370 22.37 12.58 10.90
N ASN A 371 21.44 11.83 10.28
CA ASN A 371 21.67 10.53 9.66
C ASN A 371 21.61 10.60 8.13
N LYS A 372 22.36 11.55 7.54
CA LYS A 372 22.37 11.82 6.10
C LYS A 372 22.50 10.55 5.25
N MET A 373 21.82 10.55 4.12
CA MET A 373 21.86 9.49 3.12
C MET A 373 22.76 9.86 1.95
N SER A 374 23.26 8.85 1.24
CA SER A 374 23.92 9.08 -0.04
C SER A 374 22.89 9.52 -1.09
N ALA A 375 23.35 10.25 -2.11
CA ALA A 375 22.52 10.64 -3.24
C ALA A 375 21.89 9.41 -3.93
N GLU A 376 22.60 8.29 -3.98
CA GLU A 376 22.09 7.05 -4.57
C GLU A 376 20.96 6.41 -3.75
N ASP A 377 21.07 6.39 -2.42
CA ASP A 377 20.02 5.87 -1.54
C ASP A 377 18.77 6.74 -1.66
N ILE A 378 18.94 8.06 -1.70
CA ILE A 378 17.86 9.02 -1.88
C ILE A 378 17.16 8.82 -3.23
N ALA A 379 17.93 8.69 -4.32
CA ALA A 379 17.36 8.43 -5.64
C ALA A 379 16.54 7.14 -5.66
N THR A 380 17.04 6.08 -5.00
CA THR A 380 16.33 4.80 -4.88
C THR A 380 15.02 4.94 -4.10
N ILE A 381 15.03 5.70 -3.00
CA ILE A 381 13.83 5.96 -2.18
C ILE A 381 12.79 6.74 -2.99
N ILE A 382 13.19 7.79 -3.70
CA ILE A 382 12.29 8.58 -4.55
C ILE A 382 11.69 7.72 -5.67
N MET A 383 12.50 6.87 -6.30
CA MET A 383 12.06 5.94 -7.32
C MET A 383 11.01 4.95 -6.77
N ASP A 384 11.23 4.38 -5.58
CA ASP A 384 10.26 3.51 -4.91
C ASP A 384 8.93 4.23 -4.66
N MET A 385 8.99 5.48 -4.19
CA MET A 385 7.80 6.28 -3.90
C MET A 385 7.00 6.61 -5.15
N LEU A 386 7.65 6.87 -6.29
CA LEU A 386 6.97 7.08 -7.56
C LEU A 386 6.33 5.80 -8.10
N LEU A 387 7.12 4.71 -8.22
CA LEU A 387 6.68 3.43 -8.80
C LEU A 387 5.49 2.83 -8.06
N ILE A 388 5.49 2.93 -6.72
CA ILE A 388 4.48 2.29 -5.88
C ILE A 388 3.36 3.27 -5.53
N GLY A 389 3.67 4.56 -5.38
CA GLY A 389 2.73 5.57 -4.88
C GLY A 389 1.72 6.05 -5.93
N VAL A 390 2.17 6.39 -7.14
CA VAL A 390 1.29 7.08 -8.12
C VAL A 390 0.10 6.21 -8.53
N ASN A 391 0.33 4.95 -8.88
CA ASN A 391 -0.74 4.06 -9.31
C ASN A 391 -1.70 3.70 -8.16
N THR A 392 -1.20 3.54 -6.93
CA THR A 392 -2.04 3.19 -5.76
C THR A 392 -2.96 4.35 -5.36
N ILE A 393 -2.47 5.59 -5.41
CA ILE A 393 -3.28 6.79 -5.16
C ILE A 393 -4.31 6.98 -6.29
N THR A 394 -3.90 6.81 -7.55
CA THR A 394 -4.79 6.89 -8.72
C THR A 394 -5.95 5.91 -8.60
N SER A 395 -5.67 4.65 -8.24
CA SER A 395 -6.69 3.61 -8.03
C SER A 395 -7.61 3.96 -6.86
N SER A 396 -7.05 4.40 -5.73
CA SER A 396 -7.82 4.80 -4.54
C SER A 396 -8.81 5.92 -4.85
N MET A 397 -8.35 6.96 -5.54
CA MET A 397 -9.18 8.10 -5.94
C MET A 397 -10.26 7.68 -6.93
N SER A 398 -9.91 6.84 -7.91
CA SER A 398 -10.88 6.34 -8.91
C SER A 398 -12.03 5.58 -8.24
N PHE A 399 -11.73 4.69 -7.28
CA PHE A 399 -12.76 3.96 -6.55
C PHE A 399 -13.55 4.84 -5.57
N LEU A 400 -12.91 5.84 -4.95
CA LEU A 400 -13.60 6.81 -4.11
C LEU A 400 -14.65 7.59 -4.92
N LEU A 401 -14.26 8.13 -6.07
CA LEU A 401 -15.18 8.82 -6.99
C LEU A 401 -16.27 7.87 -7.50
N TYR A 402 -15.93 6.61 -7.82
CA TYR A 402 -16.90 5.58 -8.18
C TYR A 402 -17.95 5.36 -7.09
N HIS A 403 -17.54 5.17 -5.83
CA HIS A 403 -18.45 4.95 -4.72
C HIS A 403 -19.33 6.17 -4.49
N ILE A 404 -18.75 7.38 -4.49
CA ILE A 404 -19.52 8.62 -4.37
C ILE A 404 -20.54 8.75 -5.51
N ALA A 405 -20.17 8.42 -6.76
CA ALA A 405 -21.07 8.48 -7.91
C ALA A 405 -22.19 7.43 -7.90
N LYS A 406 -21.88 6.23 -7.39
CA LYS A 406 -22.84 5.13 -7.32
C LYS A 406 -23.84 5.30 -6.19
N TYR A 407 -23.41 5.82 -5.04
CA TYR A 407 -24.22 5.92 -3.83
C TYR A 407 -24.68 7.35 -3.59
N GLN A 408 -25.76 7.75 -4.30
CA GLN A 408 -26.32 9.10 -4.28
C GLN A 408 -26.70 9.61 -2.88
N ARG A 409 -27.11 8.71 -1.97
CA ARG A 409 -27.36 9.03 -0.57
C ARG A 409 -26.10 9.62 0.09
N ALA A 410 -24.98 8.92 -0.05
CA ALA A 410 -23.70 9.35 0.53
C ALA A 410 -23.17 10.62 -0.14
N GLN A 411 -23.34 10.75 -1.46
CA GLN A 411 -22.94 11.95 -2.20
C GLN A 411 -23.64 13.21 -1.67
N LYS A 412 -24.95 13.15 -1.40
CA LYS A 412 -25.71 14.29 -0.85
C LYS A 412 -25.24 14.69 0.54
N ILE A 413 -24.96 13.71 1.41
CA ILE A 413 -24.49 13.98 2.77
C ILE A 413 -23.09 14.61 2.71
N LEU A 414 -22.20 14.05 1.89
CA LEU A 414 -20.86 14.60 1.65
C LEU A 414 -20.94 16.03 1.13
N PHE A 415 -21.73 16.30 0.10
CA PHE A 415 -21.86 17.65 -0.45
C PHE A 415 -22.44 18.62 0.56
N SER A 416 -23.44 18.20 1.35
CA SER A 416 -23.98 19.04 2.42
C SER A 416 -22.95 19.31 3.52
N GLU A 417 -22.04 18.37 3.82
CA GLU A 417 -20.93 18.62 4.73
C GLU A 417 -19.99 19.67 4.15
N ILE A 418 -19.50 19.47 2.92
CA ILE A 418 -18.56 20.40 2.28
C ILE A 418 -19.17 21.80 2.08
N ASP A 419 -20.44 21.90 1.68
CA ASP A 419 -21.16 23.17 1.54
C ASP A 419 -21.25 23.93 2.88
N LYS A 420 -21.40 23.22 4.01
CA LYS A 420 -21.48 23.83 5.35
C LYS A 420 -20.15 24.38 5.84
N VAL A 421 -19.05 23.72 5.50
CA VAL A 421 -17.71 24.21 5.86
C VAL A 421 -17.33 25.41 5.00
N GLY A 422 -17.78 25.46 3.74
CA GLY A 422 -17.57 26.61 2.86
C GLY A 422 -16.10 26.87 2.52
N GLY A 423 -15.76 28.13 2.24
CA GLY A 423 -14.39 28.59 1.97
C GLY A 423 -13.49 28.69 3.20
N ASP A 424 -14.01 28.43 4.40
CA ASP A 424 -13.29 28.57 5.69
C ASP A 424 -12.38 27.37 6.01
N LEU A 425 -12.29 26.38 5.09
CA LEU A 425 -11.33 25.28 5.17
C LEU A 425 -9.89 25.81 5.11
N ASN A 426 -9.15 25.65 6.20
CA ASN A 426 -7.71 25.84 6.18
C ASN A 426 -7.06 24.67 5.43
N ILE A 427 -6.95 24.81 4.11
CA ILE A 427 -6.35 23.82 3.20
C ILE A 427 -4.87 23.55 3.49
N ASN A 428 -4.21 24.35 4.34
CA ASN A 428 -2.81 24.16 4.72
C ASN A 428 -2.67 23.33 6.01
N ASN A 429 -3.77 22.86 6.61
CA ASN A 429 -3.73 22.06 7.82
C ASN A 429 -4.64 20.82 7.71
N MET A 430 -4.04 19.64 7.56
CA MET A 430 -4.77 18.38 7.44
C MET A 430 -5.60 18.05 8.69
N SER A 431 -5.15 18.42 9.90
CA SER A 431 -5.95 18.21 11.13
C SER A 431 -7.26 19.00 11.07
N ALA A 432 -7.19 20.26 10.62
CA ALA A 432 -8.37 21.10 10.45
C ALA A 432 -9.33 20.50 9.40
N ILE A 433 -8.81 20.00 8.28
CA ILE A 433 -9.61 19.32 7.26
C ILE A 433 -10.33 18.10 7.87
N ILE A 434 -9.60 17.24 8.60
CA ILE A 434 -10.16 16.03 9.22
C ILE A 434 -11.28 16.38 10.21
N GLU A 435 -11.05 17.38 11.07
CA GLU A 435 -12.00 17.82 12.08
C GLU A 435 -13.28 18.41 11.46
N GLN A 436 -13.13 19.15 10.36
CA GLN A 436 -14.24 19.82 9.69
C GLN A 436 -14.98 18.94 8.68
N THR A 437 -14.38 17.83 8.22
CA THR A 437 -14.95 16.94 7.19
C THR A 437 -15.07 15.46 7.64
N PRO A 438 -15.66 15.17 8.81
CA PRO A 438 -15.72 13.80 9.34
C PRO A 438 -16.41 12.80 8.41
N TYR A 439 -17.43 13.20 7.65
CA TYR A 439 -18.11 12.35 6.69
C TYR A 439 -17.25 12.06 5.45
N LEU A 440 -16.48 13.02 4.96
CA LEU A 440 -15.45 12.78 3.93
C LEU A 440 -14.43 11.74 4.40
N GLN A 441 -13.92 11.88 5.63
CA GLN A 441 -12.96 10.92 6.19
C GLN A 441 -13.58 9.51 6.28
N ALA A 442 -14.86 9.44 6.62
CA ALA A 442 -15.63 8.20 6.63
C ALA A 442 -15.79 7.60 5.21
N CYS A 443 -16.02 8.42 4.18
CA CYS A 443 -16.11 7.98 2.79
C CYS A 443 -14.79 7.41 2.28
N ILE A 444 -13.67 8.06 2.61
CA ILE A 444 -12.32 7.59 2.26
C ILE A 444 -12.05 6.23 2.91
N LYS A 445 -12.29 6.11 4.22
CA LYS A 445 -12.12 4.85 4.97
C LYS A 445 -13.00 3.74 4.40
N GLU A 446 -14.27 4.02 4.10
CA GLU A 446 -15.19 3.02 3.56
C GLU A 446 -14.81 2.59 2.14
N SER A 447 -14.34 3.52 1.31
CA SER A 447 -13.89 3.20 -0.04
C SER A 447 -12.66 2.28 0.00
N LEU A 448 -11.69 2.58 0.87
CA LEU A 448 -10.50 1.76 1.07
C LEU A 448 -10.80 0.41 1.75
N ARG A 449 -11.87 0.32 2.55
CA ARG A 449 -12.34 -0.96 3.12
C ARG A 449 -12.88 -1.88 2.04
N LEU A 450 -13.72 -1.37 1.14
CA LEU A 450 -14.35 -2.15 0.08
C LEU A 450 -13.34 -2.54 -1.02
N VAL A 451 -12.57 -1.56 -1.49
CA VAL A 451 -11.64 -1.74 -2.62
C VAL A 451 -10.30 -1.07 -2.30
N PRO A 452 -9.45 -1.70 -1.46
CA PRO A 452 -8.09 -1.23 -1.24
C PRO A 452 -7.23 -1.44 -2.50
N PRO A 453 -6.26 -0.56 -2.81
CA PRO A 453 -5.32 -0.78 -3.91
C PRO A 453 -4.49 -2.05 -3.76
N ILE A 454 -4.26 -2.47 -2.51
CA ILE A 454 -3.52 -3.69 -2.18
C ILE A 454 -4.46 -4.59 -1.35
N PRO A 455 -5.01 -5.67 -1.94
CA PRO A 455 -6.03 -6.50 -1.28
C PRO A 455 -5.47 -7.50 -0.25
N VAL A 456 -4.15 -7.73 -0.28
CA VAL A 456 -3.45 -8.67 0.62
C VAL A 456 -2.20 -8.04 1.21
N LEU A 457 -1.91 -8.32 2.49
CA LEU A 457 -0.68 -7.91 3.17
C LEU A 457 0.17 -9.14 3.50
N THR A 458 1.48 -8.98 3.60
CA THR A 458 2.39 -10.12 3.83
C THR A 458 3.34 -9.90 5.00
N ARG A 459 3.66 -10.99 5.70
CA ARG A 459 4.69 -11.04 6.74
C ARG A 459 5.49 -12.35 6.69
N ILE A 460 6.78 -12.25 7.00
CA ILE A 460 7.66 -13.37 7.29
C ILE A 460 8.08 -13.23 8.74
N LEU A 461 7.66 -14.16 9.60
CA LEU A 461 7.88 -14.04 11.05
C LEU A 461 9.24 -14.62 11.47
N PRO A 462 9.94 -13.97 12.43
CA PRO A 462 11.23 -14.45 12.94
C PRO A 462 11.09 -15.62 13.92
N LYS A 463 9.87 -15.92 14.38
CA LYS A 463 9.54 -16.95 15.37
C LYS A 463 8.37 -17.80 14.89
N ASN A 464 8.25 -19.00 15.44
CA ASN A 464 7.08 -19.84 15.22
C ASN A 464 5.83 -19.14 15.78
N ILE A 465 4.68 -19.37 15.16
CA ILE A 465 3.40 -18.81 15.58
C ILE A 465 2.33 -19.90 15.56
N THR A 466 1.52 -19.98 16.60
CA THR A 466 0.30 -20.79 16.56
C THR A 466 -0.84 -19.94 16.01
N ILE A 467 -1.41 -20.29 14.87
CA ILE A 467 -2.61 -19.63 14.32
C ILE A 467 -3.73 -20.66 14.29
N ASP A 468 -4.90 -20.28 14.80
CA ASP A 468 -5.97 -21.22 15.13
C ASP A 468 -5.40 -22.38 15.98
N ARG A 469 -5.47 -23.62 15.47
CA ARG A 469 -4.88 -24.81 16.09
C ARG A 469 -3.56 -25.26 15.46
N TYR A 470 -2.95 -24.51 14.55
CA TYR A 470 -1.79 -24.94 13.78
C TYR A 470 -0.51 -24.22 14.19
N ASN A 471 0.57 -24.97 14.42
CA ASN A 471 1.89 -24.39 14.65
C ASN A 471 2.60 -24.12 13.30
N ILE A 472 2.74 -22.84 12.95
CA ILE A 472 3.39 -22.37 11.73
C ILE A 472 4.86 -22.04 12.06
N PRO A 473 5.83 -22.62 11.33
CA PRO A 473 7.24 -22.39 11.60
C PRO A 473 7.70 -20.97 11.22
N ARG A 474 8.75 -20.49 11.88
CA ARG A 474 9.44 -19.24 11.51
C ARG A 474 9.89 -19.28 10.04
N GLY A 475 9.95 -18.12 9.39
CA GLY A 475 10.36 -18.01 8.00
C GLY A 475 9.27 -18.38 6.97
N THR A 476 8.10 -18.86 7.41
CA THR A 476 6.94 -19.04 6.53
C THR A 476 6.39 -17.69 6.08
N LEU A 477 6.09 -17.55 4.78
CA LEU A 477 5.39 -16.40 4.23
C LEU A 477 3.91 -16.50 4.57
N ILE A 478 3.42 -15.56 5.36
CA ILE A 478 2.00 -15.43 5.72
C ILE A 478 1.39 -14.32 4.87
N ILE A 479 0.37 -14.67 4.07
CA ILE A 479 -0.45 -13.77 3.29
C ILE A 479 -1.76 -13.54 4.04
N MET A 480 -2.02 -12.29 4.39
CA MET A 480 -3.19 -11.82 5.10
C MET A 480 -4.16 -11.22 4.09
N SER A 481 -5.28 -11.88 3.83
CA SER A 481 -6.31 -11.41 2.90
C SER A 481 -7.19 -10.36 3.57
N THR A 482 -6.69 -9.13 3.65
CA THR A 482 -7.34 -8.03 4.37
C THR A 482 -8.60 -7.54 3.67
N GLN A 483 -8.69 -7.62 2.34
CA GLN A 483 -9.93 -7.30 1.63
C GLN A 483 -11.00 -8.37 1.85
N ASP A 484 -10.64 -9.65 1.86
CA ASP A 484 -11.61 -10.71 2.17
C ASP A 484 -12.13 -10.57 3.61
N ALA A 485 -11.22 -10.30 4.55
CA ALA A 485 -11.59 -10.01 5.94
C ALA A 485 -12.57 -8.82 6.04
N SER A 486 -12.35 -7.75 5.28
CA SER A 486 -13.18 -6.55 5.33
C SER A 486 -14.55 -6.70 4.66
N LEU A 487 -14.71 -7.67 3.76
CA LEU A 487 -15.95 -7.95 3.02
C LEU A 487 -16.81 -9.07 3.63
N LYS A 488 -16.42 -9.60 4.80
CA LYS A 488 -17.18 -10.64 5.52
C LYS A 488 -18.26 -10.05 6.42
N GLU A 489 -19.48 -10.55 6.28
CA GLU A 489 -20.64 -10.17 7.14
C GLU A 489 -20.39 -10.41 8.64
N GLY A 490 -19.56 -11.39 8.99
CA GLY A 490 -19.17 -11.64 10.38
C GLY A 490 -18.25 -10.56 10.98
N ASN A 491 -17.63 -9.72 10.14
CA ASN A 491 -16.73 -8.64 10.56
C ASN A 491 -17.34 -7.25 10.37
N TYR A 492 -18.24 -7.08 9.39
CA TYR A 492 -18.96 -5.83 9.10
C TYR A 492 -20.39 -6.17 8.68
N ASP A 493 -21.40 -5.53 9.25
CA ASP A 493 -22.77 -5.69 8.73
C ASP A 493 -22.91 -4.98 7.38
N ASP A 494 -23.64 -5.62 6.47
CA ASP A 494 -23.80 -5.19 5.09
C ASP A 494 -22.43 -4.90 4.46
N ALA A 495 -21.50 -5.86 4.63
CA ALA A 495 -20.08 -5.69 4.34
C ALA A 495 -19.80 -5.27 2.89
N SER A 496 -20.67 -5.66 1.95
CA SER A 496 -20.54 -5.31 0.53
C SER A 496 -21.09 -3.93 0.15
N VAL A 497 -21.82 -3.27 1.06
CA VAL A 497 -22.46 -1.97 0.83
C VAL A 497 -21.51 -0.84 1.22
N PHE A 498 -21.48 0.23 0.40
CA PHE A 498 -20.80 1.47 0.75
C PHE A 498 -21.64 2.25 1.76
N TYR A 499 -21.25 2.16 3.03
CA TYR A 499 -21.94 2.79 4.15
C TYR A 499 -20.94 3.57 5.02
N PRO A 500 -20.58 4.81 4.62
CA PRO A 500 -19.61 5.63 5.36
C PRO A 500 -19.97 5.84 6.83
N GLU A 501 -21.25 5.90 7.16
CA GLU A 501 -21.75 6.16 8.51
C GLU A 501 -21.19 5.20 9.56
N ARG A 502 -20.80 3.98 9.18
CA ARG A 502 -20.18 3.00 10.08
C ARG A 502 -18.90 3.49 10.77
N TRP A 503 -18.28 4.55 10.25
CA TRP A 503 -17.06 5.15 10.81
C TRP A 503 -17.35 6.38 11.69
N LEU A 504 -18.60 6.80 11.82
CA LEU A 504 -19.02 7.97 12.59
C LEU A 504 -19.46 7.55 14.00
N LYS A 505 -19.17 8.38 15.01
CA LYS A 505 -19.43 8.05 16.44
C LYS A 505 -20.88 7.64 16.76
N GLY A 506 -21.87 8.05 15.96
CA GLY A 506 -23.29 7.73 16.17
C GLY A 506 -23.70 6.32 15.70
N ASP A 507 -23.10 5.82 14.62
CA ASP A 507 -23.43 4.54 13.99
C ASP A 507 -22.27 3.52 14.07
N ALA A 508 -21.14 3.93 14.66
CA ALA A 508 -19.96 3.08 14.82
C ALA A 508 -20.24 1.94 15.80
N LYS A 509 -20.36 0.73 15.25
CA LYS A 509 -20.25 -0.50 16.03
C LYS A 509 -18.78 -0.81 16.34
N GLU A 510 -18.56 -1.59 17.38
CA GLU A 510 -17.23 -2.10 17.72
C GLU A 510 -16.82 -3.22 16.76
N TYR A 511 -16.31 -2.83 15.59
CA TYR A 511 -15.67 -3.74 14.65
C TYR A 511 -14.23 -4.03 15.07
N HIS A 512 -13.75 -5.24 14.79
CA HIS A 512 -12.37 -5.60 15.09
C HIS A 512 -11.39 -4.74 14.29
N ALA A 513 -10.43 -4.07 14.94
CA ALA A 513 -9.54 -3.10 14.29
C ALA A 513 -8.74 -3.67 13.10
N PHE A 514 -8.37 -4.95 13.16
CA PHE A 514 -7.65 -5.65 12.07
C PHE A 514 -8.55 -6.19 10.96
N ALA A 515 -9.87 -5.99 11.02
CA ALA A 515 -10.79 -6.34 9.95
C ALA A 515 -10.63 -5.42 8.72
N SER A 516 -10.12 -4.21 8.91
CA SER A 516 -9.74 -3.31 7.83
C SER A 516 -8.47 -2.53 8.18
N ILE A 517 -7.38 -2.83 7.48
CA ILE A 517 -6.08 -2.15 7.61
C ILE A 517 -5.49 -1.87 6.22
N PRO A 518 -6.13 -1.01 5.41
CA PRO A 518 -5.72 -0.80 4.00
C PRO A 518 -4.30 -0.24 3.84
N PHE A 519 -3.76 0.42 4.88
CA PHE A 519 -2.38 0.90 4.93
C PHE A 519 -1.42 -0.03 5.69
N GLY A 520 -1.92 -1.19 6.14
CA GLY A 520 -1.21 -2.07 7.07
C GLY A 520 -1.09 -1.48 8.48
N PHE A 521 -0.35 -2.19 9.33
CA PHE A 521 -0.16 -1.85 10.74
C PHE A 521 1.33 -1.95 11.14
N GLY A 522 1.66 -1.42 12.31
CA GLY A 522 2.98 -1.55 12.93
C GLY A 522 4.08 -0.67 12.33
N ALA A 523 5.33 -0.98 12.66
CA ALA A 523 6.49 -0.18 12.27
C ALA A 523 6.66 -0.07 10.75
N ARG A 524 6.23 -1.10 10.00
CA ARG A 524 6.31 -1.17 8.53
C ARG A 524 4.96 -0.93 7.83
N LYS A 525 4.08 -0.11 8.43
CA LYS A 525 2.86 0.40 7.76
C LYS A 525 3.20 1.28 6.54
N CYS A 526 2.22 1.62 5.73
CA CYS A 526 2.42 2.45 4.54
C CYS A 526 3.16 3.77 4.89
N LEU A 527 4.25 4.04 4.19
CA LEU A 527 5.02 5.29 4.35
C LEU A 527 4.25 6.49 3.79
N GLY A 528 3.47 6.28 2.72
CA GLY A 528 2.69 7.31 2.04
C GLY A 528 1.25 7.46 2.56
N GLN A 529 0.90 6.97 3.75
CA GLN A 529 -0.47 7.07 4.28
C GLN A 529 -0.94 8.54 4.33
N ASN A 530 -0.13 9.43 4.90
CA ASN A 530 -0.48 10.85 5.01
C ASN A 530 -0.60 11.53 3.63
N ILE A 531 0.26 11.14 2.68
CA ILE A 531 0.19 11.62 1.29
C ILE A 531 -1.17 11.23 0.68
N ALA A 532 -1.52 9.95 0.77
CA ALA A 532 -2.75 9.43 0.20
C ALA A 532 -3.97 10.09 0.84
N GLU A 533 -4.07 10.14 2.17
CA GLU A 533 -5.22 10.74 2.87
C GLU A 533 -5.38 12.24 2.53
N THR A 534 -4.27 12.98 2.46
CA THR A 534 -4.25 14.40 2.08
C THR A 534 -4.74 14.59 0.64
N MET A 535 -4.14 13.87 -0.31
CA MET A 535 -4.50 13.98 -1.73
C MET A 535 -5.94 13.54 -1.98
N LEU A 536 -6.39 12.44 -1.34
CA LEU A 536 -7.76 11.96 -1.47
C LEU A 536 -8.77 12.98 -0.93
N SER A 537 -8.47 13.58 0.23
CA SER A 537 -9.34 14.58 0.83
C SER A 537 -9.42 15.84 -0.02
N LEU A 538 -8.28 16.44 -0.38
CA LEU A 538 -8.22 17.70 -1.13
C LEU A 538 -8.92 17.60 -2.49
N LEU A 539 -8.66 16.53 -3.24
CA LEU A 539 -9.33 16.38 -4.53
C LEU A 539 -10.83 16.14 -4.37
N THR A 540 -11.26 15.33 -3.40
CA THR A 540 -12.69 15.09 -3.17
C THR A 540 -13.42 16.37 -2.74
N ILE A 541 -12.81 17.21 -1.90
CA ILE A 541 -13.35 18.53 -1.53
C ILE A 541 -13.55 19.39 -2.77
N ARG A 542 -12.49 19.55 -3.59
CA ARG A 542 -12.54 20.39 -4.79
C ARG A 542 -13.58 19.92 -5.79
N VAL A 543 -13.62 18.61 -6.01
CA VAL A 543 -14.59 17.95 -6.88
C VAL A 543 -16.03 18.11 -6.37
N SER A 544 -16.24 18.16 -5.06
CA SER A 544 -17.56 18.36 -4.43
C SER A 544 -18.06 19.81 -4.41
N GLN A 545 -17.15 20.79 -4.51
CA GLN A 545 -17.49 22.23 -4.52
C GLN A 545 -18.02 22.72 -5.87
N TYR A 546 -17.80 21.96 -6.95
CA TYR A 546 -18.33 22.29 -8.27
C TYR A 546 -19.82 21.90 -8.37
N PRO A 547 -20.63 22.58 -9.20
CA PRO A 547 -22.08 22.44 -9.21
C PRO A 547 -22.57 21.16 -9.93
N TYR A 548 -22.01 19.98 -9.61
CA TYR A 548 -22.38 18.71 -10.25
C TYR A 548 -22.54 17.55 -9.27
N PHE A 549 -23.57 16.74 -9.48
CA PHE A 549 -23.70 15.40 -8.91
C PHE A 549 -23.03 14.38 -9.85
N PHE A 550 -22.22 13.48 -9.30
CA PHE A 550 -21.64 12.37 -10.08
C PHE A 550 -22.68 11.27 -10.18
N LYS A 551 -22.96 10.80 -11.40
CA LYS A 551 -23.79 9.63 -11.65
C LYS A 551 -23.00 8.60 -12.43
N TYR A 552 -22.99 7.37 -11.92
CA TYR A 552 -22.48 6.23 -12.66
C TYR A 552 -23.59 5.63 -13.54
N ILE A 553 -23.40 5.61 -14.86
CA ILE A 553 -24.34 4.99 -15.81
C ILE A 553 -23.58 3.90 -16.58
N GLY A 554 -23.76 2.63 -16.19
CA GLY A 554 -23.13 1.52 -16.91
C GLY A 554 -21.62 1.50 -16.74
N SER A 555 -20.84 1.90 -17.76
CA SER A 555 -19.38 2.07 -17.69
C SER A 555 -18.92 3.54 -17.69
N LEU A 556 -19.87 4.49 -17.71
CA LEU A 556 -19.61 5.92 -17.89
C LEU A 556 -19.82 6.70 -16.59
N PHE A 557 -18.96 7.70 -16.37
CA PHE A 557 -19.12 8.72 -15.34
C PHE A 557 -19.81 9.95 -15.96
N VAL A 558 -21.01 10.26 -15.48
CA VAL A 558 -21.85 11.36 -15.94
C VAL A 558 -21.92 12.43 -14.86
N PHE A 559 -21.77 13.70 -15.25
CA PHE A 559 -21.94 14.84 -14.35
C PHE A 559 -23.33 15.42 -14.58
N ILE A 560 -24.10 15.60 -13.51
CA ILE A 560 -25.44 16.22 -13.60
C ILE A 560 -25.40 17.55 -12.87
N GLU A 561 -25.74 18.65 -13.53
CA GLU A 561 -25.80 19.98 -12.90
C GLU A 561 -26.71 20.00 -11.66
N LYS A 562 -26.25 20.65 -10.59
CA LYS A 562 -26.92 20.76 -9.27
C LYS A 562 -28.33 21.39 -9.35
N ASN A 563 -28.64 22.09 -10.46
CA ASN A 563 -29.88 22.86 -10.65
C ASN A 563 -30.83 22.32 -11.75
N SER A 564 -30.61 21.13 -12.32
CA SER A 564 -31.56 20.62 -13.32
C SER A 564 -32.87 20.14 -12.67
N THR A 565 -33.99 20.65 -13.19
CA THR A 565 -35.37 20.31 -12.79
C THR A 565 -35.71 18.82 -12.93
N ASP A 566 -34.89 18.06 -13.66
CA ASP A 566 -34.99 16.60 -13.84
C ASP A 566 -34.73 15.80 -12.55
N PHE A 567 -34.07 16.41 -11.56
CA PHE A 567 -33.79 15.77 -10.28
C PHE A 567 -35.05 15.62 -9.41
N VAL A 568 -35.93 16.62 -9.37
CA VAL A 568 -37.20 16.56 -8.61
C VAL A 568 -38.13 15.51 -9.22
N ALA A 569 -38.17 15.41 -10.56
CA ALA A 569 -38.97 14.41 -11.27
C ALA A 569 -38.47 12.97 -11.03
N SER A 570 -37.14 12.74 -11.04
CA SER A 570 -36.54 11.43 -10.78
C SER A 570 -36.70 10.98 -9.32
N PHE A 571 -36.69 11.91 -8.36
CA PHE A 571 -36.88 11.64 -6.94
C PHE A 571 -38.30 11.15 -6.59
N THR A 572 -39.32 11.68 -7.28
CA THR A 572 -40.72 11.29 -7.08
C THR A 572 -41.02 9.89 -7.65
N SER A 573 -40.24 9.45 -8.64
CA SER A 573 -40.36 8.11 -9.24
C SER A 573 -39.60 7.04 -8.45
N PHE A 574 -38.46 7.38 -7.85
CA PHE A 574 -37.64 6.45 -7.05
C PHE A 574 -38.23 6.18 -5.65
N THR A 575 -38.87 7.16 -5.02
CA THR A 575 -39.60 6.97 -3.75
C THR A 575 -40.79 6.00 -3.89
N LYS A 576 -41.52 6.06 -5.02
CA LYS A 576 -42.56 5.07 -5.35
C LYS A 576 -42.04 3.66 -5.62
N PHE A 577 -40.76 3.50 -5.97
CA PHE A 577 -40.14 2.20 -6.21
C PHE A 577 -39.70 1.51 -4.90
N LEU A 578 -39.38 2.29 -3.86
CA LEU A 578 -38.99 1.77 -2.54
C LEU A 578 -40.18 1.37 -1.65
N ASP A 579 -41.38 1.90 -1.89
CA ASP A 579 -42.61 1.53 -1.16
C ASP A 579 -43.30 0.24 -1.69
N SER A 580 -42.69 -0.44 -2.67
CA SER A 580 -43.18 -1.75 -3.16
C SER A 580 -42.64 -2.87 -2.26
N PRO A 581 -43.50 -3.70 -1.62
CA PRO A 581 -43.08 -4.68 -0.61
C PRO A 581 -42.42 -5.95 -1.19
N LYS A 582 -41.60 -5.82 -2.24
CA LYS A 582 -40.80 -6.92 -2.79
C LYS A 582 -39.46 -6.42 -3.35
N VAL A 583 -38.48 -6.19 -2.48
CA VAL A 583 -37.08 -6.65 -2.60
C VAL A 583 -36.53 -6.82 -1.20
#